data_AF-A0A0Q9KPL6-F1
#
_entry.id   AF-A0A0Q9KPL6-F1
#
_cell.length_a   1.000
_cell.length_b   1.000
_cell.length_c   1.000
_cell.angle_alpha   90.00
_cell.angle_beta   90.00
_cell.angle_gamma   90.00
#
_symmetry.space_group_name_H-M   'P 1'
#
loop_
_entity.id
_entity.type
_entity.pdbx_description
1 polymer ?
#
loop_
_entity_poly.entity_id
_entity_poly.type
_entity_poly.pdbx_seq_one_letter_code
_entity_poly.pdbx_strand_id
1 'polypeptide(L)' 'MYGECMTRTNIDIDDELIAEVIRKYDLASKREAVDLALRKAAGSPITPELVWSLKGVGWEGDLDELRGAEPSSTTG' A
#
# COMPACT_ATOMS: atom_id res chain seq x y z
N MET A 1 -19.18 10.06 -9.33
CA MET A 1 -18.33 10.93 -10.16
C MET A 1 -17.58 11.85 -9.19
N TYR A 2 -16.44 11.41 -8.69
CA TYR A 2 -15.60 12.23 -7.80
C TYR A 2 -14.46 12.74 -8.69
N GLY A 3 -14.54 13.98 -9.13
CA GLY A 3 -13.39 14.62 -9.74
C GLY A 3 -12.33 14.73 -8.66
N GLU A 4 -11.27 13.93 -8.73
CA GLU A 4 -10.03 14.18 -7.99
C GLU A 4 -9.48 15.52 -8.52
N CYS A 5 -9.99 16.61 -7.97
CA CYS A 5 -9.49 17.96 -8.22
C CYS A 5 -8.08 18.02 -7.63
N MET A 6 -7.10 17.56 -8.41
CA MET A 6 -5.68 17.64 -8.08
C MET A 6 -5.26 19.11 -8.13
N THR A 7 -5.45 19.83 -7.03
CA THR A 7 -5.03 21.22 -6.92
C THR A 7 -3.49 21.28 -6.83
N ARG A 8 -2.88 22.09 -7.69
CA ARG A 8 -1.44 22.36 -7.61
C ARG A 8 -1.18 23.18 -6.35
N THR A 9 -0.39 22.62 -5.43
CA THR A 9 0.00 23.29 -4.18
C THR A 9 1.52 23.30 -4.12
N ASN A 10 2.12 24.46 -3.81
CA ASN A 10 3.53 24.56 -3.50
C ASN A 10 3.70 24.48 -1.99
N ILE A 11 4.37 23.43 -1.53
CA ILE A 11 4.72 23.21 -0.13
C ILE A 11 6.19 22.79 -0.09
N ASP A 12 6.93 23.33 0.86
CA ASP A 12 8.30 22.90 1.13
C ASP A 12 8.25 21.60 1.93
N ILE A 13 8.96 20.59 1.44
CA ILE A 13 9.06 19.27 2.07
C ILE A 13 10.54 18.92 2.13
N ASP A 14 10.95 18.30 3.23
CA ASP A 14 12.30 17.80 3.39
C ASP A 14 12.58 16.66 2.38
N ASP A 15 13.63 16.84 1.59
CA ASP A 15 14.04 15.91 0.54
C ASP A 15 14.57 14.60 1.08
N GLU A 16 15.13 14.58 2.30
CA GLU A 16 15.58 13.36 2.96
C GLU A 16 14.39 12.48 3.35
N LEU A 17 13.33 13.09 3.87
CA LEU A 17 12.06 12.42 4.22
C LEU A 17 11.38 11.83 2.98
N ILE A 18 11.33 12.59 1.89
CA ILE A 18 10.82 12.11 0.60
C ILE A 18 11.65 10.94 0.08
N ALA A 19 12.99 11.03 0.17
CA ALA A 19 13.88 9.96 -0.28
C ALA A 19 13.69 8.68 0.54
N GLU A 20 13.48 8.78 1.86
CA GLU A 20 13.16 7.61 2.70
C GLU A 20 11.85 6.96 2.26
N VAL A 21 10.79 7.75 2.04
CA VAL A 21 9.48 7.25 1.61
C VAL A 21 9.54 6.60 0.23
N ILE A 22 10.23 7.23 -0.72
CA ILE A 22 10.45 6.69 -2.07
C ILE A 22 11.17 5.35 -1.97
N ARG A 23 12.26 5.26 -1.20
CA ARG A 23 13.01 3.99 -1.03
C ARG A 23 12.21 2.91 -0.32
N LYS A 24 11.38 3.30 0.66
CA LYS A 24 10.62 2.37 1.50
C LYS A 24 9.41 1.78 0.77
N TYR A 25 8.84 2.52 -0.17
CA TYR A 25 7.62 2.12 -0.91
C TYR A 25 7.84 1.98 -2.41
N ASP A 26 9.09 2.04 -2.87
CA ASP A 26 9.52 1.91 -4.28
C ASP A 26 8.75 2.84 -5.24
N LEU A 27 8.72 4.14 -4.92
CA LEU A 27 7.94 5.14 -5.65
C LEU A 27 8.81 5.88 -6.67
N ALA A 28 8.21 6.33 -7.78
CA ALA A 28 8.93 7.00 -8.86
C ALA A 28 9.05 8.52 -8.67
N SER A 29 8.17 9.15 -7.87
CA SER A 29 8.12 10.62 -7.75
C SER A 29 7.79 11.13 -6.35
N LYS A 30 8.24 12.36 -6.08
CA LYS A 30 7.87 13.11 -4.85
C LYS A 30 6.35 13.25 -4.72
N ARG A 31 5.64 13.40 -5.85
CA ARG A 31 4.17 13.54 -5.88
C ARG A 31 3.47 12.27 -5.43
N GLU A 32 3.95 11.11 -5.88
CA GLU A 32 3.43 9.81 -5.44
C GLU A 32 3.72 9.55 -3.96
N ALA A 33 4.90 9.95 -3.47
CA ALA A 33 5.22 9.87 -2.04
C ALA A 33 4.23 10.67 -1.18
N VAL A 34 3.91 11.89 -1.61
CA VAL A 34 2.93 12.75 -0.93
C VAL A 34 1.51 12.20 -1.04
N ASP A 35 1.09 11.74 -2.21
CA ASP A 35 -0.23 11.13 -2.41
C ASP A 35 -0.40 9.87 -1.54
N LEU A 36 0.60 8.99 -1.49
CA LEU A 36 0.60 7.81 -0.64
C LEU A 36 0.53 8.19 0.85
N ALA A 37 1.31 9.19 1.28
CA ALA A 37 1.29 9.65 2.66
C ALA A 37 -0.08 10.22 3.05
N LEU A 38 -0.70 11.02 2.17
CA LEU A 38 -2.05 11.56 2.38
C LEU A 38 -3.10 10.45 2.37
N ARG A 39 -3.02 9.48 1.47
CA ARG A 39 -3.94 8.33 1.46
C ARG A 39 -3.80 7.47 2.71
N LYS A 40 -2.60 7.32 3.26
CA LYS A 40 -2.39 6.63 4.53
C LYS A 40 -2.88 7.41 5.74
N ALA A 41 -2.70 8.73 5.73
CA ALA A 41 -3.19 9.61 6.78
C ALA A 41 -4.72 9.76 6.75
N ALA A 42 -5.33 9.78 5.55
CA ALA A 42 -6.76 9.90 5.34
C ALA A 42 -7.49 8.55 5.34
N GLY A 43 -6.78 7.45 5.07
CA GLY A 43 -7.32 6.11 5.20
C GLY A 43 -7.81 5.89 6.62
N SER A 44 -8.98 5.25 6.77
CA SER A 44 -9.46 4.89 8.10
C SER A 44 -8.35 4.09 8.77
N PRO A 45 -7.86 4.50 9.95
CA PRO A 45 -6.89 3.70 10.67
C PRO A 45 -7.48 2.31 10.79
N ILE A 46 -6.69 1.29 10.47
CA ILE A 46 -7.06 -0.08 10.79
C ILE A 46 -7.17 -0.09 12.31
N THR A 47 -8.39 0.05 12.81
CA THR A 47 -8.57 0.17 14.25
C THR A 47 -8.33 -1.20 14.87
N PRO A 48 -7.84 -1.26 16.12
CA PRO A 48 -7.72 -2.52 16.82
C PRO A 48 -9.03 -3.32 16.77
N GLU A 49 -10.18 -2.65 16.86
CA GLU A 49 -11.51 -3.29 16.80
C GLU A 49 -11.79 -3.93 15.43
N LEU A 50 -11.34 -3.31 14.33
CA LEU A 50 -11.45 -3.89 12.99
C LEU A 50 -10.59 -5.17 12.88
N VAL A 51 -9.36 -5.14 13.38
CA VAL A 51 -8.48 -6.32 13.40
C VAL A 51 -9.07 -7.43 14.28
N TRP A 52 -9.62 -7.07 15.43
CA TRP A 52 -10.31 -8.01 16.31
C TRP A 52 -11.58 -8.58 15.67
N SER A 53 -12.30 -7.80 14.86
CA SER A 53 -13.48 -8.27 14.13
C SER A 53 -13.13 -9.26 13.01
N LEU A 54 -11.90 -9.21 12.49
CA LEU A 54 -11.39 -10.20 11.55
C LEU A 54 -10.95 -11.51 12.23
N LYS A 55 -10.78 -11.52 13.56
CA LYS A 55 -10.39 -12.71 14.31
C LYS A 55 -11.54 -13.73 14.31
N GLY A 56 -11.34 -14.85 13.61
CA GLY A 56 -12.34 -15.90 13.46
C GLY A 56 -13.06 -15.90 12.11
N VAL A 57 -12.77 -14.91 11.24
CA VAL A 57 -13.01 -15.03 9.80
C VAL A 57 -12.00 -16.07 9.31
N GLY A 58 -12.39 -17.33 9.34
CA GLY A 58 -11.55 -18.44 8.90
C GLY A 58 -11.08 -18.18 7.47
N TRP A 59 -9.84 -18.53 7.18
CA TRP A 59 -9.34 -18.55 5.82
C TRP A 59 -9.50 -19.99 5.30
N GLU A 60 -10.30 -20.17 4.25
CA GLU A 60 -10.64 -21.49 3.69
C GLU A 60 -9.62 -22.02 2.67
N GLY A 61 -8.51 -21.31 2.45
CA GLY A 61 -7.48 -21.80 1.54
C GLY A 61 -6.58 -22.86 2.18
N ASP A 62 -5.88 -23.61 1.34
CA ASP A 62 -4.81 -24.50 1.75
C ASP A 62 -3.46 -23.78 1.60
N LEU A 63 -2.72 -23.65 2.70
CA LEU A 63 -1.42 -22.97 2.74
C LEU A 63 -0.33 -23.74 1.98
N ASP A 64 -0.42 -25.06 1.91
CA ASP A 64 0.55 -25.92 1.25
C ASP A 64 0.31 -25.96 -0.26
N GLU A 65 -0.94 -25.87 -0.72
CA GLU A 65 -1.23 -25.68 -2.16
C GLU A 65 -0.66 -24.36 -2.70
N LEU A 66 -0.75 -23.26 -1.93
CA LEU A 66 -0.17 -21.97 -2.34
C LEU A 66 1.36 -21.96 -2.36
N ARG A 67 2.02 -22.77 -1.53
CA ARG A 67 3.49 -22.89 -1.52
C ARG A 67 4.00 -23.90 -2.54
N GLY A 68 3.20 -24.93 -2.83
CA GLY A 68 3.52 -26.02 -3.75
C GLY A 68 3.30 -25.68 -5.22
N ALA A 69 2.68 -24.54 -5.53
CA ALA A 69 2.66 -23.98 -6.87
C ALA A 69 4.07 -23.48 -7.25
N GLU A 70 4.97 -24.41 -7.53
CA GLU A 70 6.19 -24.11 -8.26
C GLU A 70 5.76 -23.41 -9.56
N PRO A 71 6.33 -22.24 -9.93
CA PRO A 71 6.06 -21.64 -11.21
C PRO A 71 6.51 -22.66 -12.26
N SER A 72 5.54 -23.36 -12.86
CA SER A 72 5.80 -24.32 -13.93
C SER A 72 6.61 -23.57 -14.97
N SER A 73 7.90 -23.89 -15.01
CA SER A 73 8.81 -23.39 -16.03
C SER A 73 8.39 -24.09 -17.30
N THR A 74 7.49 -23.46 -18.07
CA THR A 74 7.26 -23.82 -19.47
C THR A 74 8.54 -23.45 -20.22
N THR A 75 9.47 -24.40 -20.25
CA THR A 75 10.57 -24.50 -21.19
C THR A 75 10.41 -25.85 -21.88
N GLY A 76 10.10 -25.82 -23.18
CA GLY A 76 9.98 -27.00 -24.04
C GLY A 76 9.00 -26.80 -25.17
#